data_AF-A0A0U5NQJ4-F1
#
_entry.id   AF-A0A0U5NQJ4-F1
#
_cell.length_a   1.000
_cell.length_b   1.000
_cell.length_c   1.000
_cell.angle_alpha   90.00
_cell.angle_beta   90.00
_cell.angle_gamma   90.00
#
_symmetry.space_group_name_H-M   'P 1'
#
loop_
_entity.id
_entity.type
_entity.pdbx_description
1 polymer ?
#
loop_
_entity_poly.entity_id
_entity_poly.type
_entity_poly.pdbx_seq_one_letter_code
_entity_poly.pdbx_strand_id
1 'polypeptide(L)'
;MEREHEKLMNTHMTSEQHEKFQKFIMGDDMDFYEEYIINLSLEEQKEFFLENPNFLSGFQVNYNKIELLKDKVYRNLLRKIRDYERRGVKTED
;
A
#
# COMPACT_ATOMS: atom_id res chain seq x y z
N MET A 1 26.06 -13.48 3.18
CA MET A 1 24.75 -13.07 2.62
C MET A 1 23.90 -14.28 2.25
N GLU A 2 24.44 -15.30 1.58
CA GLU A 2 23.70 -16.53 1.20
C GLU A 2 23.15 -17.34 2.39
N ARG A 3 23.91 -17.45 3.49
CA ARG A 3 23.51 -18.23 4.69
C ARG A 3 22.37 -17.63 5.52
N GLU A 4 22.19 -16.31 5.48
CA GLU A 4 21.07 -15.64 6.15
C GLU A 4 19.79 -15.74 5.29
N HIS A 5 19.96 -15.71 3.97
CA HIS A 5 18.88 -15.96 3.00
C HIS A 5 18.34 -17.38 3.11
N GLU A 6 19.20 -18.39 3.33
CA GLU A 6 18.80 -19.78 3.51
C GLU A 6 18.07 -20.01 4.85
N LYS A 7 18.43 -19.26 5.90
CA LYS A 7 17.79 -19.30 7.22
C LYS A 7 16.37 -18.72 7.23
N LEU A 8 16.13 -17.66 6.47
CA LEU A 8 14.79 -17.07 6.27
C LEU A 8 13.90 -17.94 5.39
N MET A 9 14.47 -18.79 4.52
CA MET A 9 13.75 -19.69 3.63
C MET A 9 13.29 -20.99 4.31
N ASN A 10 13.60 -21.19 5.59
CA ASN A 10 13.08 -22.30 6.41
C ASN A 10 11.65 -22.01 6.93
N THR A 11 10.80 -21.49 6.05
CA THR A 11 9.38 -21.25 6.29
C THR A 11 8.58 -22.30 5.54
N HIS A 12 7.59 -22.92 6.19
CA HIS A 12 6.61 -23.82 5.58
C HIS A 12 5.65 -23.07 4.62
N MET A 13 6.17 -22.26 3.70
CA MET A 13 5.41 -21.54 2.70
C MET A 13 5.55 -22.22 1.35
N THR A 14 4.42 -22.39 0.65
CA THR A 14 4.44 -22.75 -0.78
C THR A 14 5.02 -21.61 -1.60
N SER A 15 5.45 -21.89 -2.83
CA SER A 15 5.95 -20.85 -3.74
C SER A 15 4.94 -19.71 -3.96
N GLU A 16 3.64 -20.03 -4.01
CA GLU A 16 2.58 -19.03 -4.14
C GLU A 16 2.45 -18.16 -2.88
N GLN A 17 2.54 -18.78 -1.69
CA GLN A 17 2.53 -18.04 -0.42
C GLN A 17 3.75 -17.13 -0.29
N HIS A 18 4.92 -17.61 -0.74
CA HIS A 18 6.13 -16.82 -0.76
C HIS A 18 5.98 -15.62 -1.71
N GLU A 19 5.41 -15.80 -2.91
CA GLU A 19 5.18 -14.70 -3.85
C GLU A 19 4.22 -13.65 -3.27
N LYS A 20 3.10 -14.08 -2.67
CA LYS A 20 2.15 -13.19 -2.00
C LYS A 20 2.79 -12.43 -0.85
N PHE A 21 3.59 -13.12 -0.03
CA PHE A 21 4.32 -12.50 1.05
C PHE A 21 5.30 -11.46 0.52
N GLN A 22 6.12 -11.77 -0.48
CA GLN A 22 7.05 -10.81 -1.09
C GLN A 22 6.33 -9.58 -1.65
N LYS A 23 5.20 -9.77 -2.34
CA LYS A 23 4.35 -8.66 -2.83
C LYS A 23 3.85 -7.79 -1.69
N PHE A 24 3.41 -8.40 -0.59
CA PHE A 24 2.94 -7.67 0.59
C PHE A 24 4.06 -6.81 1.23
N ILE A 25 5.26 -7.35 1.43
CA ILE A 25 6.35 -6.58 2.07
C ILE A 25 6.95 -5.51 1.16
N MET A 26 6.91 -5.73 -0.16
CA MET A 26 7.49 -4.80 -1.15
C MET A 26 6.48 -3.76 -1.65
N GLY A 27 5.18 -3.99 -1.46
CA GLY A 27 4.11 -3.09 -1.85
C GLY A 27 3.98 -1.88 -0.92
N ASP A 28 3.44 -0.79 -1.46
CA ASP A 28 3.03 0.35 -0.64
C ASP A 28 1.59 0.22 -0.13
N ASP A 29 1.19 1.11 0.78
CA ASP A 29 -0.15 1.06 1.39
C ASP A 29 -1.29 1.13 0.35
N MET A 30 -1.05 1.77 -0.80
CA MET A 30 -2.04 1.83 -1.88
C MET A 30 -2.09 0.51 -2.67
N ASP A 31 -0.98 -0.20 -2.82
CA ASP A 31 -0.98 -1.56 -3.39
C ASP A 31 -1.82 -2.50 -2.52
N PHE A 32 -1.63 -2.44 -1.18
CA PHE A 32 -2.44 -3.20 -0.25
C PHE A 32 -3.93 -2.82 -0.31
N TYR A 33 -4.23 -1.51 -0.39
CA TYR A 33 -5.61 -1.05 -0.56
C TYR A 33 -6.26 -1.66 -1.82
N GLU A 34 -5.56 -1.66 -2.95
CA GLU A 34 -6.06 -2.19 -4.22
C GLU A 34 -6.27 -3.71 -4.22
N GLU A 35 -5.45 -4.46 -3.48
CA GLU A 35 -5.56 -5.91 -3.42
C GLU A 35 -6.61 -6.38 -2.41
N TYR A 36 -6.69 -5.76 -1.22
CA TYR A 36 -7.44 -6.29 -0.09
C TYR A 36 -8.64 -5.45 0.33
N ILE A 37 -8.59 -4.12 0.18
CA ILE A 37 -9.57 -3.20 0.79
C ILE A 37 -10.60 -2.68 -0.22
N ILE A 38 -10.21 -2.48 -1.48
CA ILE A 38 -11.06 -1.84 -2.49
C ILE A 38 -12.41 -2.55 -2.72
N ASN A 39 -12.42 -3.88 -2.59
CA ASN A 39 -13.58 -4.73 -2.85
C ASN A 39 -14.52 -4.84 -1.64
N LEU A 40 -14.13 -4.33 -0.48
CA LEU A 40 -14.99 -4.27 0.71
C LEU A 40 -16.15 -3.28 0.50
N SER A 41 -17.22 -3.44 1.29
CA SER A 41 -18.30 -2.45 1.37
C SER A 41 -17.75 -1.09 1.85
N LEU A 42 -18.50 -0.01 1.61
CA LEU A 42 -18.04 1.32 2.02
C LEU A 42 -17.90 1.41 3.55
N GLU A 43 -18.76 0.71 4.27
CA GLU A 43 -18.84 0.62 5.72
C GLU A 43 -17.63 -0.10 6.29
N GLU A 44 -17.28 -1.26 5.75
CA GLU A 44 -16.06 -2.00 6.13
C GLU A 44 -14.78 -1.20 5.82
N GLN A 45 -14.75 -0.48 4.69
CA GLN A 45 -13.62 0.41 4.40
C GLN A 45 -13.53 1.52 5.46
N LYS A 46 -14.64 2.19 5.77
CA LYS A 46 -14.66 3.24 6.81
C LYS A 46 -14.19 2.71 8.16
N GLU A 47 -14.65 1.53 8.58
CA GLU A 47 -14.20 0.87 9.80
C GLU A 47 -12.70 0.61 9.79
N PHE A 48 -12.17 0.03 8.71
CA PHE A 48 -10.74 -0.22 8.55
C PHE A 48 -9.89 1.05 8.71
N PHE A 49 -10.29 2.18 8.10
CA PHE A 49 -9.56 3.44 8.21
C PHE A 49 -9.76 4.15 9.55
N LEU A 50 -10.87 3.93 10.24
CA LEU A 50 -11.05 4.40 11.63
C LEU A 50 -10.11 3.65 12.59
N GLU A 51 -9.94 2.34 12.39
CA GLU A 51 -9.00 1.52 13.17
C GLU A 51 -7.54 1.81 12.82
N ASN A 52 -7.26 2.17 11.56
CA ASN A 52 -5.92 2.39 11.03
C ASN A 52 -5.77 3.81 10.44
N PRO A 53 -5.79 4.88 11.26
CA PRO A 53 -5.86 6.26 10.77
C PRO A 53 -4.62 6.71 9.98
N ASN A 54 -3.48 6.04 10.16
CA ASN A 54 -2.23 6.35 9.46
C ASN A 54 -1.99 5.48 8.22
N PHE A 55 -2.93 4.60 7.86
CA PHE A 55 -2.71 3.57 6.85
C PHE A 55 -2.28 4.13 5.48
N LEU A 56 -2.88 5.21 4.98
CA LEU A 56 -2.48 5.85 3.72
C LEU A 56 -1.70 7.15 3.94
N SER A 57 -0.98 7.28 5.07
CA SER A 57 -0.28 8.52 5.43
C SER A 57 0.77 8.99 4.41
N GLY A 58 1.29 8.07 3.58
CA GLY A 58 2.16 8.39 2.44
C GLY A 58 1.44 9.03 1.24
N PHE A 59 0.14 9.26 1.33
CA PHE A 59 -0.70 9.83 0.28
C PHE A 59 -1.59 10.94 0.85
N GLN A 60 -1.87 11.96 0.04
CA GLN A 60 -2.77 13.06 0.41
C GLN A 60 -4.26 12.67 0.28
N VAL A 61 -4.68 11.69 1.09
CA VAL A 61 -6.05 11.17 1.07
C VAL A 61 -6.97 12.04 1.92
N ASN A 62 -8.12 12.39 1.36
CA ASN A 62 -9.22 12.97 2.13
C ASN A 62 -10.14 11.85 2.65
N TYR A 63 -10.01 11.50 3.93
CA TYR A 63 -10.82 10.45 4.57
C TYR A 63 -12.32 10.77 4.62
N ASN A 64 -12.73 12.04 4.50
CA ASN A 64 -14.15 12.40 4.38
C ASN A 64 -14.75 12.06 3.01
N LYS A 65 -13.89 11.74 2.02
CA LYS A 65 -14.26 11.37 0.65
C LYS A 65 -13.66 10.02 0.26
N ILE A 66 -13.67 9.08 1.21
CA ILE A 66 -13.06 7.76 1.07
C ILE A 66 -13.59 6.97 -0.13
N GLU A 67 -14.83 7.21 -0.55
CA GLU A 67 -15.44 6.63 -1.74
C GLU A 67 -14.68 6.94 -3.03
N LEU A 68 -13.93 8.05 -3.07
CA LEU A 68 -13.06 8.38 -4.21
C LEU A 68 -11.92 7.38 -4.38
N LEU A 69 -11.49 6.68 -3.32
CA LEU A 69 -10.47 5.64 -3.44
C LEU A 69 -10.91 4.46 -4.32
N LYS A 70 -12.21 4.25 -4.53
CA LYS A 70 -12.69 3.24 -5.49
C LYS A 70 -12.39 3.63 -6.94
N ASP A 71 -12.25 4.92 -7.22
CA ASP A 71 -11.91 5.43 -8.55
C ASP A 71 -10.42 5.24 -8.89
N LYS A 72 -10.15 4.53 -9.98
CA LYS A 72 -8.78 4.24 -10.43
C LYS A 72 -8.02 5.49 -10.86
N VAL A 73 -8.69 6.46 -11.47
CA VAL A 73 -8.07 7.74 -11.87
C VAL A 73 -7.63 8.52 -10.63
N TYR A 74 -8.46 8.56 -9.59
CA TYR A 74 -8.12 9.22 -8.33
C TYR A 74 -6.87 8.60 -7.68
N ARG A 75 -6.81 7.27 -7.55
CA ARG A 75 -5.62 6.59 -7.01
C ARG A 75 -4.36 6.84 -7.84
N ASN A 76 -4.48 6.83 -9.17
CA ASN A 76 -3.37 7.15 -10.06
C ASN A 76 -2.87 8.60 -9.89
N LEU A 77 -3.77 9.55 -9.62
CA LEU A 77 -3.40 10.92 -9.31
C LEU A 77 -2.63 11.01 -7.99
N LEU A 78 -3.09 10.32 -6.94
CA LEU A 78 -2.39 10.25 -5.65
C LEU A 78 -0.97 9.70 -5.79
N ARG A 79 -0.79 8.62 -6.57
CA ARG A 79 0.55 8.07 -6.87
C ARG A 79 1.44 9.09 -7.58
N LYS A 80 0.91 9.79 -8.59
CA LYS A 80 1.66 10.84 -9.31
C LYS A 80 2.07 11.98 -8.40
N ILE A 81 1.16 12.49 -7.56
CA ILE A 81 1.44 13.57 -6.61
C ILE A 81 2.59 13.18 -5.68
N ARG A 82 2.50 12.00 -5.06
CA ARG A 82 3.55 11.46 -4.19
C ARG A 82 4.90 11.34 -4.92
N ASP A 83 4.90 10.86 -6.16
CA ASP A 83 6.12 10.74 -6.95
C ASP A 83 6.73 12.12 -7.29
N TYR A 84 5.90 13.13 -7.56
CA TYR A 84 6.35 14.50 -7.75
C TYR A 84 6.97 15.08 -6.47
N GLU A 85 6.32 14.91 -5.32
CA GLU A 85 6.83 15.35 -4.02
C GLU A 85 8.20 14.72 -3.73
N ARG A 86 8.33 13.40 -3.94
CA ARG A 86 9.61 12.69 -3.77
C ARG A 86 10.73 13.18 -4.69
N ARG A 87 10.39 13.66 -5.90
CA ARG A 87 11.36 14.22 -6.85
C ARG A 87 11.73 15.66 -6.52
N GLY A 88 10.79 16.46 -6.03
CA GLY A 88 11.00 17.86 -5.65
C GLY A 88 11.91 18.07 -4.44
N VAL A 89 12.13 17.04 -3.62
CA VAL A 89 13.02 17.08 -2.44
C VAL A 89 14.52 17.05 -2.83
N LYS A 90 14.88 16.91 -4.12
CA LYS A 90 16.27 16.74 -4.58
C LYS A 90 16.95 18.01 -5.13
N THR A 91 16.37 19.20 -4.95
CA THR A 91 16.90 20.43 -5.55
C THR A 91 17.06 21.57 -4.53
N GLU A 92 17.73 21.32 -3.41
CA GLU A 92 18.32 22.37 -2.57
C GLU A 92 19.64 21.84 -1.99
N ASP A 93 20.71 21.89 -2.78
CA ASP A 93 22.12 21.80 -2.35
C ASP A 93 22.89 22.94 -3.05
#